data_AF-A0A9P6YC62-F1
#
_entry.id   AF-A0A9P6YC62-F1
#
_cell.length_a   1.000
_cell.length_b   1.000
_cell.length_c   1.000
_cell.angle_alpha   90.00
_cell.angle_beta   90.00
_cell.angle_gamma   90.00
#
_symmetry.space_group_name_H-M   'P 1'
#
loop_
_entity.id
_entity.type
_entity.pdbx_description
1 polymer ?
#
loop_
_entity_poly.entity_id
_entity_poly.type
_entity_poly.pdbx_seq_one_letter_code
_entity_poly.pdbx_strand_id
1 'polypeptide(L)'
;MLYVQDIEAKPGSTFKIPVTADWERHDVYITALVFRGGSAPSKITPARAVGVVHVPMDRKGRTVAVGLVAPKQMRPEQDLPVTVSAPQLAGKTAHVTVSAVYVGILNITRFPVPDAGAHFFAQRRLGIDAYDIYSRVIESFDGGAGKLKFGGDMALQALPQAKRPTARVQTVDLFSGPVQLDAKGIARIRLKVPDFNGTLRVSALVYSDDQYGKRDVETVVRAPILAEASMPRVLAPGDRSTVTLDVQNFTGKPGQPR
;
A
#
# COMPACT_ATOMS: atom_id res chain seq x y z
N MET A 1 -24.35 -12.01 14.85
CA MET A 1 -24.05 -13.44 14.58
C MET A 1 -24.80 -13.82 13.31
N LEU A 2 -24.12 -14.22 12.23
CA LEU A 2 -24.73 -14.39 10.90
C LEU A 2 -25.35 -15.77 10.66
N TYR A 3 -24.72 -16.82 11.21
CA TYR A 3 -25.13 -18.20 11.03
C TYR A 3 -24.58 -19.06 12.18
N VAL A 4 -25.40 -19.97 12.70
CA VAL A 4 -24.98 -21.01 13.66
C VAL A 4 -25.69 -22.30 13.30
N GLN A 5 -24.94 -23.40 13.36
CA GLN A 5 -25.45 -24.74 13.12
C GLN A 5 -24.71 -25.72 14.01
N ASP A 6 -25.47 -26.57 14.70
CA ASP A 6 -24.90 -27.73 15.39
C ASP A 6 -24.53 -28.80 14.36
N ILE A 7 -23.34 -29.36 14.52
CA ILE A 7 -22.77 -30.35 13.61
C ILE A 7 -22.31 -31.59 14.36
N GLU A 8 -22.51 -32.77 13.77
CA GLU A 8 -21.83 -33.99 14.20
C GLU A 8 -20.53 -34.12 13.40
N ALA A 9 -19.40 -33.76 14.01
CA ALA A 9 -18.10 -33.77 13.35
C ALA A 9 -17.47 -35.17 13.37
N LYS A 10 -17.29 -35.77 12.19
CA LYS A 10 -16.54 -37.00 11.96
C LYS A 10 -15.32 -36.71 11.06
N PRO A 11 -14.28 -37.57 11.06
CA PRO A 11 -13.17 -37.42 10.14
C PRO A 11 -13.67 -37.33 8.69
N GLY A 12 -13.28 -36.26 7.97
CA GLY A 12 -13.69 -36.01 6.58
C GLY A 12 -15.09 -35.40 6.38
N SER A 13 -15.81 -35.05 7.45
CA SER A 13 -17.12 -34.40 7.34
C SER A 13 -17.02 -33.05 6.61
N THR A 14 -18.00 -32.79 5.73
CA THR A 14 -18.16 -31.52 5.02
C THR A 14 -19.53 -30.93 5.35
N PHE A 15 -19.59 -29.63 5.59
CA PHE A 15 -20.81 -28.91 5.92
C PHE A 15 -21.07 -27.80 4.89
N LYS A 16 -22.34 -27.56 4.57
CA LYS A 16 -22.75 -26.47 3.68
C LYS A 16 -23.29 -25.32 4.52
N ILE A 17 -22.76 -24.12 4.29
CA ILE A 17 -23.20 -22.91 4.96
C ILE A 17 -23.85 -22.00 3.90
N PRO A 18 -25.14 -21.64 4.03
CA PRO A 18 -25.78 -20.73 3.10
C PRO A 18 -25.24 -19.31 3.32
N VAL A 19 -24.65 -18.74 2.26
CA VAL A 19 -24.19 -17.34 2.26
C VAL A 19 -25.37 -16.45 1.83
N THR A 20 -25.72 -15.46 2.66
CA THR A 20 -26.80 -14.52 2.39
C THR A 20 -26.26 -13.14 2.03
N ALA A 21 -27.13 -12.22 1.58
CA ALA A 21 -26.74 -10.85 1.28
C ALA A 21 -26.19 -10.09 2.50
N ASP A 22 -26.56 -10.48 3.73
CA ASP A 22 -26.05 -9.86 4.97
C ASP A 22 -24.55 -10.06 5.19
N TRP A 23 -23.93 -10.98 4.43
CA TRP A 23 -22.50 -11.27 4.47
C TRP A 23 -21.67 -10.28 3.64
N GLU A 24 -22.28 -9.26 3.00
CA GLU A 24 -21.66 -8.17 2.22
C GLU A 24 -20.71 -7.26 3.05
N ARG A 25 -19.74 -7.86 3.76
CA ARG A 25 -18.78 -7.24 4.67
C ARG A 25 -17.39 -7.85 4.47
N HIS A 26 -16.38 -7.32 5.15
CA HIS A 26 -14.97 -7.72 4.99
C HIS A 26 -14.38 -8.39 6.25
N ASP A 27 -15.18 -8.48 7.31
CA ASP A 27 -14.85 -9.02 8.63
C ASP A 27 -15.58 -10.34 8.92
N VAL A 28 -15.99 -11.06 7.88
CA VAL A 28 -16.71 -12.33 8.03
C VAL A 28 -15.71 -13.48 8.22
N TYR A 29 -15.91 -14.24 9.29
CA TYR A 29 -15.13 -15.42 9.63
C TYR A 29 -16.05 -16.58 9.95
N ILE A 30 -15.59 -17.79 9.61
CA ILE A 30 -16.18 -19.04 10.10
C ILE A 30 -15.34 -19.48 11.29
N THR A 31 -16.00 -19.71 12.42
CA THR A 31 -15.42 -20.33 13.59
C THR A 31 -16.09 -21.68 13.82
N ALA A 32 -15.30 -22.74 13.88
CA ALA A 32 -15.76 -24.08 14.18
C ALA A 32 -15.23 -24.50 15.55
N LEU A 33 -16.11 -25.04 16.38
CA LEU A 33 -15.80 -25.54 17.71
C LEU A 33 -16.19 -27.01 17.77
N VAL A 34 -15.21 -27.88 18.02
CA VAL A 34 -15.44 -29.32 18.15
C VAL A 34 -15.03 -29.77 19.53
N PHE A 35 -15.89 -30.57 20.15
CA PHE A 35 -15.65 -31.15 21.46
C PHE A 35 -15.55 -32.67 21.32
N ARG A 36 -14.56 -33.24 22.02
CA ARG A 36 -14.43 -34.69 22.20
C ARG A 36 -14.64 -35.00 23.67
N GLY A 37 -15.61 -35.87 23.97
CA GLY A 37 -15.85 -36.35 25.32
C GLY A 37 -14.61 -37.06 25.90
N GLY A 38 -14.45 -36.97 27.22
CA GLY A 38 -13.43 -37.73 27.95
C GLY A 38 -13.90 -39.14 28.31
N SER A 39 -12.99 -39.95 28.85
CA SER A 39 -13.24 -41.28 29.40
C SER A 39 -12.37 -41.50 30.64
N ALA A 40 -13.00 -41.63 31.82
CA ALA A 40 -12.29 -41.87 33.08
C ALA A 40 -11.54 -43.22 33.11
N PRO A 41 -12.12 -44.35 32.66
CA PRO A 41 -11.39 -45.63 32.57
C PRO A 41 -10.16 -45.58 31.66
N SER A 42 -10.21 -44.77 30.60
CA SER A 42 -9.12 -44.62 29.63
C SER A 42 -8.17 -43.46 29.94
N LYS A 43 -8.38 -42.73 31.06
CA LYS A 43 -7.64 -41.51 31.43
C LYS A 43 -7.59 -40.45 30.31
N ILE A 44 -8.65 -40.37 29.50
CA ILE A 44 -8.77 -39.37 28.43
C ILE A 44 -9.54 -38.18 28.97
N THR A 45 -8.92 -37.01 29.03
CA THR A 45 -9.61 -35.76 29.36
C THR A 45 -10.45 -35.27 28.19
N PRO A 46 -11.58 -34.58 28.45
CA PRO A 46 -12.34 -33.94 27.40
C PRO A 46 -11.47 -32.90 26.71
N ALA A 47 -11.50 -32.90 25.38
CA ALA A 47 -10.67 -32.03 24.55
C ALA A 47 -11.55 -31.15 23.67
N ARG A 48 -11.02 -30.00 23.29
CA ARG A 48 -11.66 -29.05 22.40
C ARG A 48 -10.69 -28.62 21.31
N ALA A 49 -11.20 -28.52 20.08
CA ALA A 49 -10.48 -27.92 18.97
C ALA A 49 -11.24 -26.70 18.44
N VAL A 50 -10.50 -25.66 18.05
CA VAL A 50 -11.03 -24.43 17.44
C VAL A 50 -10.41 -24.28 16.06
N GLY A 51 -11.24 -24.06 15.04
CA GLY A 51 -10.82 -23.63 13.72
C GLY A 51 -11.38 -22.25 13.41
N VAL A 52 -10.56 -21.38 12.82
CA VAL A 52 -10.98 -20.05 12.37
C VAL A 52 -10.49 -19.84 10.95
N VAL A 53 -11.37 -19.38 10.06
CA VAL A 53 -11.01 -19.04 8.68
C VAL A 53 -11.77 -17.79 8.22
N HIS A 54 -11.09 -16.92 7.48
CA HIS A 54 -11.72 -15.75 6.85
C HIS A 54 -12.51 -16.18 5.61
N VAL A 55 -13.67 -15.55 5.40
CA VAL A 55 -14.49 -15.75 4.21
C VAL A 55 -14.21 -14.60 3.23
N PRO A 56 -13.46 -14.84 2.14
CA PRO A 56 -13.25 -13.82 1.12
C PRO A 56 -14.54 -13.59 0.32
N MET A 57 -14.97 -12.33 0.22
CA MET A 57 -16.09 -11.94 -0.63
C MET A 57 -15.61 -11.67 -2.05
N ASP A 58 -16.37 -12.08 -3.06
CA ASP A 58 -16.05 -11.73 -4.44
C ASP A 58 -16.32 -10.24 -4.68
N ARG A 59 -15.27 -9.51 -5.04
CA ARG A 59 -15.31 -8.07 -5.33
C ARG A 59 -14.91 -7.74 -6.77
N LYS A 60 -14.85 -8.73 -7.69
CA LYS A 60 -14.45 -8.49 -9.09
C LYS A 60 -15.27 -7.40 -9.78
N GLY A 61 -16.58 -7.32 -9.49
CA GLY A 61 -17.46 -6.27 -10.02
C GLY A 61 -17.18 -4.85 -9.50
N ARG A 62 -16.40 -4.73 -8.41
CA ARG A 62 -15.98 -3.47 -7.79
C ARG A 62 -14.57 -3.01 -8.20
N THR A 63 -13.95 -3.71 -9.16
CA THR A 63 -12.67 -3.32 -9.74
C THR A 63 -12.88 -2.66 -11.09
N VAL A 64 -12.20 -1.54 -11.33
CA VAL A 64 -12.27 -0.77 -12.58
C VAL A 64 -10.96 -0.92 -13.35
N ALA A 65 -11.06 -1.26 -14.63
CA ALA A 65 -9.91 -1.21 -15.53
C ALA A 65 -9.57 0.25 -15.88
N VAL A 66 -8.34 0.67 -15.55
CA VAL A 66 -7.88 2.05 -15.77
C VAL A 66 -6.82 2.08 -16.88
N GLY A 67 -7.11 2.84 -17.94
CA GLY A 67 -6.13 3.25 -18.93
C GLY A 67 -5.41 4.53 -18.48
N LEU A 68 -4.10 4.57 -18.65
CA LEU A 68 -3.27 5.72 -18.30
C LEU A 68 -2.26 5.98 -19.42
N VAL A 69 -2.29 7.18 -19.98
CA VAL A 69 -1.39 7.62 -21.04
C VAL A 69 -0.66 8.88 -20.60
N ALA A 70 0.67 8.79 -20.62
CA ALA A 70 1.60 9.88 -20.42
C ALA A 70 2.77 9.71 -21.41
N PRO A 71 3.48 10.78 -21.80
CA PRO A 71 4.65 10.66 -22.67
C PRO A 71 5.73 9.80 -22.00
N LYS A 72 6.42 8.97 -22.79
CA LYS A 72 7.58 8.19 -22.27
C LYS A 72 8.73 9.08 -21.84
N GLN A 73 8.90 10.22 -22.52
CA GLN A 73 9.93 11.20 -22.23
C GLN A 73 9.38 12.62 -22.44
N MET A 74 9.81 13.56 -21.60
CA MET A 74 9.52 14.99 -21.75
C MET A 74 10.71 15.85 -21.30
N ARG A 75 10.63 17.16 -21.58
CA ARG A 75 11.57 18.16 -21.06
C ARG A 75 11.09 18.69 -19.71
N PRO A 76 12.00 19.13 -18.83
CA PRO A 76 11.63 19.86 -17.61
C PRO A 76 10.92 21.19 -17.94
N GLU A 77 10.34 21.82 -16.92
CA GLU A 77 9.65 23.12 -17.03
C GLU A 77 8.48 23.14 -18.04
N GLN A 78 7.83 21.99 -18.21
CA GLN A 78 6.66 21.83 -19.07
C GLN A 78 5.49 21.19 -18.32
N ASP A 79 4.28 21.44 -18.81
CA ASP A 79 3.10 20.72 -18.36
C ASP A 79 3.16 19.27 -18.87
N LEU A 80 3.23 18.31 -17.95
CA LEU A 80 3.08 16.88 -18.24
C LEU A 80 1.61 16.59 -18.58
N PRO A 81 1.28 16.23 -19.84
CA PRO A 81 -0.07 15.83 -20.20
C PRO A 81 -0.32 14.39 -19.75
N VAL A 82 -1.40 14.19 -18.99
CA VAL A 82 -1.87 12.88 -18.55
C VAL A 82 -3.30 12.68 -19.00
N THR A 83 -3.57 11.57 -19.67
CA THR A 83 -4.94 11.14 -20.00
C THR A 83 -5.26 9.86 -19.26
N VAL A 84 -6.36 9.88 -18.53
CA VAL A 84 -6.90 8.71 -17.82
C VAL A 84 -8.21 8.29 -18.48
N SER A 85 -8.41 6.99 -18.63
CA SER A 85 -9.66 6.41 -19.14
C SER A 85 -10.17 5.28 -18.25
N ALA A 86 -11.47 5.30 -17.97
CA ALA A 86 -12.20 4.25 -17.26
C ALA A 86 -13.58 4.05 -17.93
N PRO A 87 -13.64 3.37 -19.09
CA PRO A 87 -14.87 3.24 -19.87
C PRO A 87 -16.04 2.59 -19.11
N GLN A 88 -15.75 1.73 -18.14
CA GLN A 88 -16.73 1.08 -17.26
C GLN A 88 -17.50 2.08 -16.36
N LEU A 89 -16.98 3.30 -16.21
CA LEU A 89 -17.57 4.39 -15.44
C LEU A 89 -18.19 5.47 -16.33
N ALA A 90 -18.30 5.26 -17.64
CA ALA A 90 -18.95 6.20 -18.55
C ALA A 90 -20.41 6.46 -18.11
N GLY A 91 -20.79 7.74 -18.05
CA GLY A 91 -22.10 8.18 -17.57
C GLY A 91 -22.33 8.08 -16.06
N LYS A 92 -21.34 7.64 -15.27
CA LYS A 92 -21.42 7.60 -13.80
C LYS A 92 -20.66 8.77 -13.17
N THR A 93 -21.04 9.16 -11.97
CA THR A 93 -20.25 10.09 -11.15
C THR A 93 -18.99 9.37 -10.66
N ALA A 94 -17.85 9.70 -11.24
CA ALA A 94 -16.57 9.10 -10.93
C ALA A 94 -15.45 10.13 -10.99
N HIS A 95 -14.41 9.90 -10.21
CA HIS A 95 -13.28 10.79 -10.06
C HIS A 95 -11.97 10.05 -10.25
N VAL A 96 -10.93 10.79 -10.61
CA VAL A 96 -9.55 10.33 -10.62
C VAL A 96 -8.67 11.30 -9.86
N THR A 97 -7.74 10.78 -9.09
CA THR A 97 -6.57 11.55 -8.63
C THR A 97 -5.34 11.07 -9.36
N VAL A 98 -4.58 12.01 -9.94
CA VAL A 98 -3.28 11.73 -10.55
C VAL A 98 -2.16 12.34 -9.71
N SER A 99 -1.12 11.55 -9.45
CA SER A 99 0.15 12.02 -8.89
C SER A 99 1.32 11.72 -9.83
N ALA A 100 2.36 12.55 -9.78
CA ALA A 100 3.63 12.30 -10.45
C ALA A 100 4.77 12.53 -9.45
N VAL A 101 5.40 11.43 -9.03
CA VAL A 101 6.40 11.45 -7.95
C VAL A 101 7.72 10.91 -8.47
N TYR A 102 8.82 11.53 -8.06
CA TYR A 102 10.15 11.05 -8.41
C TYR A 102 10.38 9.62 -7.90
N VAL A 103 10.69 8.70 -8.82
CA VAL A 103 11.06 7.29 -8.53
C VAL A 103 12.20 7.19 -7.51
N GLY A 104 13.16 8.11 -7.52
CA GLY A 104 14.25 8.15 -6.54
C GLY A 104 13.74 8.28 -5.09
N ILE A 105 12.69 9.09 -4.86
CA ILE A 105 12.05 9.23 -3.54
C ILE A 105 11.30 7.94 -3.20
N LEU A 106 10.51 7.45 -4.15
CA LEU A 106 9.70 6.24 -3.96
C LEU A 106 10.54 5.00 -3.64
N ASN A 107 11.74 4.91 -4.22
CA ASN A 107 12.65 3.79 -4.02
C ASN A 107 13.30 3.74 -2.63
N ILE A 108 13.38 4.86 -1.91
CA ILE A 108 13.93 4.91 -0.55
C ILE A 108 13.11 3.99 0.38
N THR A 109 11.79 4.05 0.24
CA THR A 109 10.86 3.27 1.08
C THR A 109 10.12 2.19 0.30
N ARG A 110 10.42 2.02 -0.99
CA ARG A 110 9.69 1.15 -1.93
C ARG A 110 8.18 1.43 -1.91
N PHE A 111 7.81 2.71 -1.90
CA PHE A 111 6.42 3.13 -1.73
C PHE A 111 5.54 2.55 -2.87
N PRO A 112 4.49 1.77 -2.57
CA PRO A 112 3.65 1.16 -3.59
C PRO A 112 2.72 2.19 -4.23
N VAL A 113 2.15 1.85 -5.39
CA VAL A 113 1.05 2.64 -5.96
C VAL A 113 -0.19 2.46 -5.06
N PRO A 114 -0.77 3.55 -4.54
CA PRO A 114 -1.96 3.48 -3.69
C PRO A 114 -3.08 2.66 -4.33
N ASP A 115 -3.75 1.85 -3.51
CA ASP A 115 -4.76 0.90 -3.96
C ASP A 115 -5.99 0.98 -3.05
N ALA A 116 -7.00 1.74 -3.48
CA ALA A 116 -8.24 1.86 -2.73
C ALA A 116 -9.00 0.54 -2.68
N GLY A 117 -8.99 -0.25 -3.76
CA GLY A 117 -9.65 -1.56 -3.79
C GLY A 117 -9.04 -2.51 -2.76
N ALA A 118 -7.71 -2.64 -2.74
CA ALA A 118 -7.02 -3.43 -1.74
C ALA A 118 -7.22 -2.88 -0.32
N HIS A 119 -7.32 -1.55 -0.14
CA HIS A 119 -7.55 -0.95 1.17
C HIS A 119 -8.97 -1.21 1.70
N PHE A 120 -10.01 -0.94 0.89
CA PHE A 120 -11.40 -1.04 1.32
C PHE A 120 -11.89 -2.48 1.39
N PHE A 121 -11.40 -3.34 0.49
CA PHE A 121 -11.80 -4.75 0.41
C PHE A 121 -10.84 -5.72 1.14
N ALA A 122 -9.82 -5.20 1.83
CA ALA A 122 -8.94 -6.02 2.67
C ALA A 122 -9.72 -6.79 3.73
N GLN A 123 -9.19 -7.98 4.05
CA GLN A 123 -9.56 -8.71 5.25
C GLN A 123 -9.46 -7.81 6.49
N ARG A 124 -10.53 -7.77 7.28
CA ARG A 124 -10.57 -7.07 8.56
C ARG A 124 -10.34 -8.05 9.70
N ARG A 125 -9.86 -7.55 10.84
CA ARG A 125 -9.62 -8.38 12.03
C ARG A 125 -10.89 -9.13 12.45
N LEU A 126 -10.72 -10.32 13.00
CA LEU A 126 -11.80 -11.01 13.73
C LEU A 126 -12.21 -10.13 14.92
N GLY A 127 -13.46 -9.68 14.94
CA GLY A 127 -14.00 -8.80 15.97
C GLY A 127 -14.62 -9.54 17.16
N ILE A 128 -14.18 -10.76 17.44
CA ILE A 128 -14.73 -11.62 18.49
C ILE A 128 -13.62 -11.98 19.46
N ASP A 129 -13.90 -11.78 20.75
CA ASP A 129 -13.11 -12.34 21.84
C ASP A 129 -13.76 -13.65 22.31
N ALA A 130 -12.99 -14.73 22.32
CA ALA A 130 -13.45 -16.05 22.74
C ALA A 130 -12.89 -16.40 24.12
N TYR A 131 -13.75 -16.87 25.00
CA TYR A 131 -13.40 -17.30 26.35
C TYR A 131 -13.81 -18.75 26.56
N ASP A 132 -12.94 -19.55 27.16
CA ASP A 132 -13.22 -20.94 27.52
C ASP A 132 -12.44 -21.36 28.77
N ILE A 133 -12.92 -22.44 29.41
CA ILE A 133 -12.33 -23.03 30.61
C ILE A 133 -11.61 -24.36 30.33
N TYR A 134 -11.44 -24.76 29.06
CA TYR A 134 -10.84 -26.06 28.72
C TYR A 134 -9.35 -26.11 29.09
N SER A 135 -8.67 -24.97 29.13
CA SER A 135 -7.30 -24.83 29.66
C SER A 135 -7.18 -25.06 31.16
N ARG A 136 -8.31 -25.07 31.90
CA ARG A 136 -8.36 -25.35 33.35
C ARG A 136 -8.76 -26.80 33.66
N VAL A 137 -9.01 -27.62 32.64
CA VAL A 137 -9.26 -29.05 32.84
C VAL A 137 -7.94 -29.68 33.27
N ILE A 138 -7.87 -30.14 34.52
CA ILE A 138 -6.69 -30.77 35.10
C ILE A 138 -6.44 -32.10 34.35
N GLU A 139 -5.31 -32.20 33.66
CA GLU A 139 -4.86 -33.44 33.03
C GLU A 139 -4.39 -34.45 34.08
N SER A 140 -4.56 -35.74 33.82
CA SER A 140 -4.10 -36.82 34.70
C SER A 140 -2.59 -37.11 34.60
N PHE A 141 -1.81 -36.15 34.06
CA PHE A 141 -0.35 -36.23 33.91
C PHE A 141 0.35 -35.47 35.03
N ASP A 142 1.49 -35.98 35.50
CA ASP A 142 2.42 -35.24 36.36
C ASP A 142 2.97 -34.03 35.57
N GLY A 143 2.55 -32.82 35.96
CA GLY A 143 2.94 -31.58 35.28
C GLY A 143 4.44 -31.29 35.43
N GLY A 144 5.06 -30.82 34.33
CA GLY A 144 6.43 -30.32 34.36
C GLY A 144 6.54 -28.98 35.07
N ALA A 145 7.55 -28.83 35.93
CA ALA A 145 7.81 -27.61 36.69
C ALA A 145 8.08 -26.40 35.77
N GLY A 146 7.33 -25.32 35.96
CA GLY A 146 7.53 -24.06 35.25
C GLY A 146 8.85 -23.40 35.66
N LYS A 147 9.66 -23.02 34.66
CA LYS A 147 10.89 -22.25 34.88
C LYS A 147 10.58 -20.76 34.89
N LEU A 148 10.85 -20.09 36.02
CA LEU A 148 10.85 -18.64 36.11
C LEU A 148 11.88 -18.05 35.12
N LYS A 149 11.43 -17.17 34.23
CA LYS A 149 12.30 -16.32 33.42
C LYS A 149 12.39 -14.94 34.08
N PHE A 150 13.60 -14.56 34.47
CA PHE A 150 13.93 -13.20 34.87
C PHE A 150 14.67 -12.54 33.71
N GLY A 151 14.23 -11.36 33.28
CA GLY A 151 14.87 -10.62 32.19
C GLY A 151 14.01 -9.48 31.68
N GLY A 152 14.29 -8.29 32.19
CA GLY A 152 13.76 -7.02 31.71
C GLY A 152 14.72 -5.94 32.13
N ASP A 153 15.70 -5.65 31.28
CA ASP A 153 16.60 -4.50 31.47
C ASP A 153 16.02 -3.29 30.74
N MET A 154 16.29 -2.10 31.28
CA MET A 154 15.87 -0.83 30.69
C MET A 154 16.53 -0.60 29.32
N ALA A 155 15.75 -0.11 28.36
CA ALA A 155 16.29 0.38 27.09
C ALA A 155 17.22 1.59 27.34
N LEU A 156 18.37 1.60 26.66
CA LEU A 156 19.33 2.71 26.68
C LEU A 156 18.65 4.00 26.19
N GLN A 157 18.99 5.14 26.81
CA GLN A 157 18.56 6.46 26.36
C GLN A 157 19.06 6.73 24.93
N ALA A 158 18.16 7.20 24.08
CA ALA A 158 18.51 7.61 22.72
C ALA A 158 19.51 8.78 22.75
N LEU A 159 20.58 8.67 21.97
CA LEU A 159 21.55 9.75 21.78
C LEU A 159 20.87 11.01 21.23
N PRO A 160 21.33 12.22 21.60
CA PRO A 160 20.81 13.46 21.03
C PRO A 160 20.99 13.45 19.51
N GLN A 161 19.88 13.46 18.76
CA GLN A 161 19.91 13.60 17.31
C GLN A 161 20.43 14.98 16.95
N ALA A 162 21.69 15.08 16.50
CA ALA A 162 22.21 16.30 15.90
C ALA A 162 21.27 16.71 14.75
N LYS A 163 20.82 17.97 14.75
CA LYS A 163 20.01 18.53 13.66
C LYS A 163 20.76 18.34 12.35
N ARG A 164 20.25 17.46 11.48
CA ARG A 164 20.82 17.26 10.15
C ARG A 164 20.84 18.62 9.42
N PRO A 165 21.96 19.01 8.79
CA PRO A 165 22.01 20.19 7.97
C PRO A 165 20.90 20.14 6.91
N THR A 166 20.22 21.26 6.67
CA THR A 166 19.18 21.36 5.63
C THR A 166 19.80 21.10 4.26
N ALA A 167 19.51 19.96 3.66
CA ALA A 167 19.81 19.70 2.26
C ALA A 167 18.70 20.32 1.40
N ARG A 168 19.06 21.21 0.47
CA ARG A 168 18.14 21.69 -0.57
C ARG A 168 18.18 20.67 -1.71
N VAL A 169 17.31 19.67 -1.64
CA VAL A 169 17.05 18.74 -2.75
C VAL A 169 15.69 19.09 -3.33
N GLN A 170 15.62 19.36 -4.62
CA GLN A 170 14.35 19.60 -5.29
C GLN A 170 13.62 18.26 -5.46
N THR A 171 12.70 17.99 -4.55
CA THR A 171 11.81 16.82 -4.62
C THR A 171 10.58 17.14 -5.47
N VAL A 172 10.31 16.30 -6.45
CA VAL A 172 9.10 16.39 -7.28
C VAL A 172 8.05 15.42 -6.74
N ASP A 173 6.97 16.00 -6.22
CA ASP A 173 5.74 15.35 -5.79
C ASP A 173 4.57 16.22 -6.25
N LEU A 174 4.00 15.88 -7.40
CA LEU A 174 2.90 16.62 -8.00
C LEU A 174 1.60 15.88 -7.77
N PHE A 175 0.55 16.61 -7.41
CA PHE A 175 -0.78 16.06 -7.16
C PHE A 175 -1.84 16.93 -7.82
N SER A 176 -2.75 16.31 -8.54
CA SER A 176 -3.83 17.02 -9.24
C SER A 176 -5.04 17.34 -8.36
N GLY A 177 -5.20 16.67 -7.23
CA GLY A 177 -6.50 16.62 -6.54
C GLY A 177 -7.50 15.72 -7.29
N PRO A 178 -8.75 15.65 -6.81
CA PRO A 178 -9.80 14.90 -7.49
C PRO A 178 -10.27 15.63 -8.75
N VAL A 179 -10.25 14.93 -9.88
CA VAL A 179 -10.76 15.40 -11.17
C VAL A 179 -11.90 14.50 -11.58
N GLN A 180 -13.07 15.07 -11.87
CA GLN A 180 -14.22 14.30 -12.33
C GLN A 180 -13.99 13.75 -13.75
N LEU A 181 -14.39 12.50 -13.98
CA LEU A 181 -14.39 11.91 -15.32
C LEU A 181 -15.51 12.50 -16.18
N ASP A 182 -15.26 12.65 -17.48
CA ASP A 182 -16.29 13.09 -18.44
C ASP A 182 -17.32 11.97 -18.72
N ALA A 183 -18.33 12.27 -19.54
CA ALA A 183 -19.39 11.33 -19.91
C ALA A 183 -18.88 10.03 -20.57
N LYS A 184 -17.65 10.03 -21.11
CA LYS A 184 -16.99 8.86 -21.71
C LYS A 184 -16.06 8.13 -20.73
N GLY A 185 -16.01 8.57 -19.47
CA GLY A 185 -15.09 8.04 -18.46
C GLY A 185 -13.66 8.51 -18.66
N ILE A 186 -13.42 9.67 -19.26
CA ILE A 186 -12.09 10.19 -19.57
C ILE A 186 -11.79 11.45 -18.76
N ALA A 187 -10.55 11.60 -18.28
CA ALA A 187 -10.04 12.83 -17.72
C ALA A 187 -8.70 13.21 -18.37
N ARG A 188 -8.49 14.51 -18.58
CA ARG A 188 -7.24 15.07 -19.12
C ARG A 188 -6.69 16.05 -18.09
N ILE A 189 -5.49 15.76 -17.59
CA ILE A 189 -4.83 16.47 -16.51
C ILE A 189 -3.50 17.03 -17.03
N ARG A 190 -3.10 18.20 -16.55
CA ARG A 190 -1.77 18.78 -16.79
C ARG A 190 -1.08 19.00 -15.44
N LEU A 191 0.11 18.44 -15.27
CA LEU A 191 0.92 18.61 -14.07
C LEU A 191 2.15 19.47 -14.39
N LYS A 192 2.37 20.56 -13.67
CA LYS A 192 3.50 21.47 -13.88
C LYS A 192 4.79 20.83 -13.38
N VAL A 193 5.61 20.29 -14.28
CA VAL A 193 6.90 19.69 -13.93
C VAL A 193 7.92 20.83 -13.76
N PRO A 194 8.60 20.95 -12.60
CA PRO A 194 9.62 21.98 -12.40
C PRO A 194 10.91 21.65 -13.16
N ASP A 195 11.97 22.42 -12.93
CA ASP A 195 13.32 22.00 -13.33
C ASP A 195 13.70 20.71 -12.59
N PHE A 196 13.61 19.59 -13.30
CA PHE A 196 13.80 18.25 -12.76
C PHE A 196 14.36 17.33 -13.84
N ASN A 197 15.40 16.58 -13.47
CA ASN A 197 15.99 15.57 -14.32
C ASN A 197 15.93 14.21 -13.60
N GLY A 198 15.19 13.26 -14.17
CA GLY A 198 14.95 11.96 -13.56
C GLY A 198 13.69 11.28 -14.09
N THR A 199 13.20 10.27 -13.37
CA THR A 199 11.99 9.53 -13.77
C THR A 199 10.85 9.81 -12.82
N LEU A 200 9.71 10.24 -13.35
CA LEU A 200 8.47 10.39 -12.60
C LEU A 200 7.63 9.12 -12.76
N ARG A 201 7.17 8.55 -11.64
CA ARG A 201 6.09 7.56 -11.66
C ARG A 201 4.76 8.31 -11.62
N VAL A 202 4.05 8.28 -12.74
CA VAL A 202 2.71 8.86 -12.89
C VAL A 202 1.71 7.80 -12.45
N SER A 203 0.97 8.07 -11.39
CA SER A 203 -0.01 7.15 -10.81
C SER A 203 -1.40 7.75 -10.89
N ALA A 204 -2.39 6.95 -11.29
CA ALA A 204 -3.79 7.31 -11.29
C ALA A 204 -4.58 6.37 -10.38
N LEU A 205 -5.40 6.94 -9.51
CA LEU A 205 -6.38 6.25 -8.68
C LEU A 205 -7.77 6.73 -9.08
N VAL A 206 -8.60 5.82 -9.57
CA VAL A 206 -9.98 6.07 -10.02
C VAL A 206 -10.94 5.51 -8.98
N TYR A 207 -12.00 6.26 -8.68
CA TYR A 207 -13.05 5.84 -7.76
C TYR A 207 -14.43 6.38 -8.15
N SER A 208 -15.45 5.56 -7.89
CA SER A 208 -16.87 5.94 -7.87
C SER A 208 -17.46 5.54 -6.51
N ASP A 209 -18.78 5.39 -6.40
CA ASP A 209 -19.45 5.02 -5.15
C ASP A 209 -18.94 3.69 -4.56
N ASP A 210 -18.83 2.64 -5.39
CA ASP A 210 -18.44 1.30 -4.95
C ASP A 210 -17.36 0.63 -5.81
N GLN A 211 -16.83 1.31 -6.83
CA GLN A 211 -15.83 0.76 -7.75
C GLN A 211 -14.51 1.54 -7.67
N TYR A 212 -13.39 0.81 -7.68
CA TYR A 212 -12.05 1.36 -7.55
C TYR A 212 -11.12 0.80 -8.61
N GLY A 213 -10.19 1.61 -9.10
CA GLY A 213 -9.18 1.18 -10.05
C GLY A 213 -7.89 1.98 -9.88
N LYS A 214 -6.77 1.40 -10.29
CA LYS A 214 -5.49 2.10 -10.31
C LYS A 214 -4.67 1.72 -11.53
N ARG A 215 -3.78 2.62 -11.94
CA ARG A 215 -2.76 2.35 -12.95
C ARG A 215 -1.58 3.30 -12.74
N ASP A 216 -0.39 2.86 -13.08
CA ASP A 216 0.79 3.70 -13.12
C ASP A 216 1.61 3.47 -14.40
N VAL A 217 2.38 4.49 -14.77
CA VAL A 217 3.36 4.48 -15.87
C VAL A 217 4.55 5.37 -15.47
N GLU A 218 5.67 5.22 -16.17
CA GLU A 218 6.84 6.06 -15.96
C GLU A 218 7.05 7.04 -17.11
N THR A 219 7.46 8.27 -16.75
CA THR A 219 7.87 9.31 -17.68
C THR A 219 9.26 9.79 -17.32
N VAL A 220 10.19 9.73 -18.28
CA VAL A 220 11.55 10.27 -18.12
C VAL A 220 11.54 11.76 -18.40
N VAL A 221 11.96 12.57 -17.44
CA VAL A 221 12.15 14.02 -17.59
C VAL A 221 13.64 14.27 -17.78
N ARG A 222 14.02 14.88 -18.91
CA ARG A 222 15.42 15.12 -19.24
C ARG A 222 15.59 16.40 -20.06
N ALA A 223 16.43 17.30 -19.59
CA ALA A 223 16.91 18.44 -20.37
C ALA A 223 17.83 17.97 -21.50
N PRO A 224 17.79 18.61 -22.70
CA PRO A 224 18.71 18.27 -23.79
C PRO A 224 20.17 18.55 -23.43
N ILE A 225 20.42 19.58 -22.64
CA ILE A 225 21.70 19.92 -22.04
C ILE A 225 21.45 20.12 -20.56
N LEU A 226 22.19 19.40 -19.71
CA LEU A 226 22.16 19.53 -18.27
C LEU A 226 23.40 20.30 -17.83
N ALA A 227 23.23 21.32 -16.99
CA ALA A 227 24.32 22.10 -16.43
C ALA A 227 24.14 22.17 -14.91
N GLU A 228 25.04 21.55 -14.17
CA GLU A 228 24.99 21.47 -12.70
C GLU A 228 26.21 22.18 -12.10
N ALA A 229 25.95 23.20 -11.28
CA ALA A 229 27.00 23.92 -10.58
C ALA A 229 27.21 23.36 -9.18
N SER A 230 28.43 22.95 -8.86
CA SER A 230 28.82 22.56 -7.51
C SER A 230 29.42 23.75 -6.78
N MET A 231 28.66 24.29 -5.82
CA MET A 231 29.04 25.47 -5.05
C MET A 231 29.19 25.13 -3.55
N PRO A 232 30.12 25.79 -2.83
CA PRO A 232 30.20 25.66 -1.38
C PRO A 232 28.89 26.13 -0.71
N ARG A 233 28.47 25.43 0.34
CA ARG A 233 27.21 25.73 1.06
C ARG A 233 27.25 27.05 1.82
N VAL A 234 28.44 27.50 2.21
CA VAL A 234 28.70 28.77 2.89
C VAL A 234 30.09 29.27 2.49
N LEU A 235 30.27 30.58 2.48
CA LEU A 235 31.57 31.26 2.36
C LEU A 235 31.60 32.40 3.36
N ALA A 236 32.72 32.57 4.06
CA ALA A 236 32.95 33.72 4.93
C ALA A 236 33.43 34.93 4.12
N PRO A 237 33.27 36.16 4.63
CA PRO A 237 33.84 37.35 4.00
C PRO A 237 35.36 37.20 3.81
N GLY A 238 35.82 37.30 2.56
CA GLY A 238 37.23 37.15 2.18
C GLY A 238 37.61 35.78 1.62
N ASP A 239 36.74 34.76 1.72
CA ASP A 239 37.00 33.43 1.16
C ASP A 239 37.05 33.46 -0.38
N ARG A 240 37.95 32.65 -0.96
CA ARG A 240 37.99 32.35 -2.39
C ARG A 240 37.62 30.88 -2.59
N SER A 241 36.81 30.59 -3.60
CA SER A 241 36.40 29.24 -3.93
C SER A 241 36.38 29.02 -5.44
N THR A 242 36.61 27.78 -5.85
CA THR A 242 36.46 27.33 -7.24
C THR A 242 35.12 26.64 -7.37
N VAL A 243 34.25 27.19 -8.21
CA VAL A 243 32.99 26.55 -8.59
C VAL A 243 33.24 25.66 -9.79
N THR A 244 32.78 24.41 -9.72
CA THR A 244 32.78 23.53 -10.89
C THR A 244 31.40 23.55 -11.55
N LEU A 245 31.38 23.55 -12.88
CA LEU A 245 30.17 23.46 -13.68
C LEU A 245 30.27 22.20 -14.55
N ASP A 246 29.44 21.22 -14.24
CA ASP A 246 29.34 19.98 -15.01
C ASP A 246 28.28 20.16 -16.09
N VAL A 247 28.70 20.03 -17.36
CA VAL A 247 27.81 20.17 -18.52
C VAL A 247 27.71 18.83 -19.25
N GLN A 248 26.50 18.29 -19.34
CA GLN A 248 26.21 17.03 -20.03
C GLN A 248 25.26 17.27 -21.20
N ASN A 249 25.63 16.76 -22.39
CA ASN A 249 24.84 16.89 -23.60
C ASN A 249 24.13 15.56 -23.93
N PHE A 250 22.80 15.56 -23.87
CA PHE A 250 21.97 14.40 -24.16
C PHE A 250 21.33 14.41 -25.56
N THR A 251 21.72 15.35 -26.42
CA THR A 251 21.14 15.49 -27.78
C THR A 251 21.66 14.46 -28.78
N GLY A 252 22.75 13.76 -28.47
CA GLY A 252 23.43 12.85 -29.41
C GLY A 252 24.14 13.55 -30.57
N LYS A 253 24.19 14.88 -30.58
CA LYS A 253 24.90 15.70 -31.57
C LYS A 253 26.07 16.42 -30.90
N PRO A 254 27.22 16.61 -31.58
CA PRO A 254 28.31 17.40 -31.03
C PRO A 254 27.83 18.82 -30.69
N GLY A 255 28.16 19.28 -29.48
CA GLY A 255 27.98 20.68 -29.11
C GLY A 255 29.06 21.52 -29.77
N GLN A 256 28.70 22.68 -30.33
CA GLN A 256 29.69 23.68 -30.72
C GLN A 256 29.89 24.64 -29.55
N PRO A 257 31.11 24.77 -28.99
CA PRO A 257 31.41 25.88 -28.11
C PRO A 257 31.36 27.17 -28.93
N ARG A 258 30.51 28.12 -28.53
CA ARG A 258 30.59 29.52 -28.96
C ARG A 258 31.08 30.35 -27.80
#